data_AF-A0A5R8WBW6-F1
#
_entry.id   AF-A0A5R8WBW6-F1
#
_cell.length_a   1.000
_cell.length_b   1.000
_cell.length_c   1.000
_cell.angle_alpha   90.00
_cell.angle_beta   90.00
_cell.angle_gamma   90.00
#
_symmetry.space_group_name_H-M   'P 1'
#
loop_
_entity.id
_entity.type
_entity.pdbx_description
1 polymer ?
#
loop_
_entity_poly.entity_id
_entity_poly.type
_entity_poly.pdbx_seq_one_letter_code
_entity_poly.pdbx_strand_id
1 'polypeptide(L)'
;MDHSGSQVDAGRVLEWIDRAGYACAVAWSSSYCVTAYVGNVHYDGSIGPGDVVEVDARIIHTGKSSIHVLVSVHARSLEEAEYTRAMHCILVFVTVDEQGKPHAVRPWQPKTRDDEARQQLALQRIPVRMRLKDAMLAEHYSGQGTAPGSTLRFVAGKETANWSGNAHGGTVMRWIDEAAGTCAVLLSPEGARARYSGGIHFHHPIRIGHLVEVHARAILVAGQDIHISVLVRSAPPSHPEKLSLTTRCMMIFTTDERHPAPLAINQRTAEDKRLAAHAREIIRMRSELTKISDHLIRAGGSGSPTAFPTF
;
A
#
# COMPACT_ATOMS: atom_id res chain seq x y z
N MET A 1 -0.43 -4.18 -13.28
CA MET A 1 -0.44 -5.40 -14.09
C MET A 1 0.83 -5.47 -14.91
N ASP A 2 1.65 -6.50 -14.70
CA ASP A 2 2.67 -6.87 -15.68
C ASP A 2 1.99 -7.76 -16.73
N HIS A 3 1.65 -7.19 -17.90
CA HIS A 3 0.93 -7.89 -18.96
C HIS A 3 1.74 -9.04 -19.62
N SER A 4 3.02 -9.21 -19.26
CA SER A 4 3.80 -10.38 -19.71
C SER A 4 3.44 -11.67 -18.98
N GLY A 5 2.72 -11.58 -17.85
CA GLY A 5 2.45 -12.74 -16.99
C GLY A 5 3.71 -13.31 -16.32
N SER A 6 4.85 -12.63 -16.39
CA SER A 6 6.12 -13.10 -15.85
C SER A 6 6.32 -12.76 -14.36
N GLN A 7 5.43 -11.96 -13.78
CA GLN A 7 5.47 -11.57 -12.37
C GLN A 7 4.07 -11.52 -11.76
N VAL A 8 3.98 -11.77 -10.45
CA VAL A 8 2.76 -11.57 -9.67
C VAL A 8 2.46 -10.09 -9.54
N ASP A 9 1.20 -9.71 -9.77
CA ASP A 9 0.75 -8.33 -9.66
C ASP A 9 0.97 -7.74 -8.26
N ALA A 10 1.52 -6.53 -8.22
CA ALA A 10 1.72 -5.74 -7.00
C ALA A 10 0.44 -5.66 -6.14
N GLY A 11 -0.71 -5.41 -6.75
CA GLY A 11 -2.00 -5.39 -6.05
C GLY A 11 -2.34 -6.70 -5.32
N ARG A 12 -1.93 -7.86 -5.86
CA ARG A 12 -2.11 -9.16 -5.21
C ARG A 12 -1.20 -9.28 -3.98
N VAL A 13 0.04 -8.83 -4.09
CA VAL A 13 0.96 -8.89 -2.96
C VAL A 13 0.54 -7.95 -1.83
N LEU A 14 0.05 -6.75 -2.16
CA LEU A 14 -0.54 -5.83 -1.19
C LEU A 14 -1.74 -6.45 -0.45
N GLU A 15 -2.54 -7.27 -1.13
CA GLU A 15 -3.63 -8.02 -0.51
C GLU A 15 -3.10 -9.05 0.52
N TRP A 16 -2.04 -9.80 0.19
CA TRP A 16 -1.43 -10.75 1.12
C TRP A 16 -0.81 -10.06 2.33
N ILE A 17 -0.13 -8.94 2.11
CA ILE A 17 0.46 -8.09 3.15
C ILE A 17 -0.62 -7.63 4.14
N ASP A 18 -1.78 -7.16 3.65
CA ASP A 18 -2.87 -6.71 4.52
C ASP A 18 -3.48 -7.85 5.32
N ARG A 19 -3.67 -9.03 4.70
CA ARG A 19 -4.20 -10.23 5.38
C ARG A 19 -3.28 -10.70 6.50
N ALA A 20 -1.97 -10.80 6.25
CA ALA A 20 -0.99 -11.19 7.25
C ALA A 20 -0.90 -10.14 8.38
N GLY A 21 -0.87 -8.86 8.02
CA GLY A 21 -0.87 -7.76 8.98
C GLY A 21 -2.12 -7.73 9.86
N TYR A 22 -3.30 -7.94 9.24
CA TYR A 22 -4.57 -8.00 9.93
C TYR A 22 -4.64 -9.18 10.90
N ALA A 23 -4.24 -10.37 10.45
CA ALA A 23 -4.18 -11.57 11.29
C ALA A 23 -3.30 -11.35 12.53
N CYS A 24 -2.13 -10.73 12.36
CA CYS A 24 -1.22 -10.36 13.45
C CYS A 24 -1.88 -9.35 14.42
N ALA A 25 -2.54 -8.31 13.89
CA ALA A 25 -3.18 -7.27 14.67
C ALA A 25 -4.37 -7.80 15.50
N VAL A 26 -5.24 -8.62 14.90
CA VAL A 26 -6.39 -9.20 15.61
C VAL A 26 -5.96 -10.26 16.63
N ALA A 27 -4.91 -11.05 16.32
CA ALA A 27 -4.36 -12.02 17.26
C ALA A 27 -3.84 -11.35 18.55
N TRP A 28 -3.26 -10.16 18.44
CA TRP A 28 -2.77 -9.41 19.59
C TRP A 28 -3.84 -8.65 20.36
N SER A 29 -4.75 -8.00 19.63
CA SER A 29 -5.76 -7.12 20.22
C SER A 29 -7.00 -7.86 20.72
N SER A 30 -7.23 -9.08 20.23
CA SER A 30 -8.48 -9.83 20.43
C SER A 30 -9.72 -8.98 20.11
N SER A 31 -9.57 -8.03 19.18
CA SER A 31 -10.56 -7.02 18.84
C SER A 31 -10.61 -6.81 17.33
N TYR A 32 -11.76 -6.34 16.85
CA TYR A 32 -11.90 -6.00 15.44
C TYR A 32 -10.97 -4.83 15.09
N CYS A 33 -10.27 -4.96 13.96
CA CYS A 33 -9.29 -4.00 13.48
C CYS A 33 -9.67 -3.51 12.07
N VAL A 34 -9.26 -2.30 11.74
CA VAL A 34 -9.32 -1.77 10.37
C VAL A 34 -7.94 -1.28 9.94
N THR A 35 -7.60 -1.48 8.66
CA THR A 35 -6.37 -0.93 8.07
C THR A 35 -6.50 0.58 7.98
N ALA A 36 -5.62 1.33 8.65
CA ALA A 36 -5.62 2.79 8.64
C ALA A 36 -4.52 3.37 7.73
N TYR A 37 -3.40 2.65 7.62
CA TYR A 37 -2.26 3.09 6.83
C TYR A 37 -1.40 1.93 6.33
N VAL A 38 -0.90 2.06 5.10
CA VAL A 38 0.16 1.20 4.54
C VAL A 38 1.31 2.08 4.04
N GLY A 39 2.49 1.86 4.60
CA GLY A 39 3.66 2.71 4.38
C GLY A 39 4.75 2.09 3.52
N ASN A 40 5.33 2.92 2.64
CA ASN A 40 6.62 2.73 1.94
C ASN A 40 6.97 1.29 1.55
N VAL A 41 6.09 0.61 0.82
CA VAL A 41 6.42 -0.69 0.21
C VAL A 41 7.40 -0.43 -0.92
N HIS A 42 8.62 -0.94 -0.76
CA HIS A 42 9.63 -0.99 -1.81
C HIS A 42 9.72 -2.43 -2.32
N TYR A 43 9.78 -2.57 -3.63
CA TYR A 43 9.94 -3.86 -4.29
C TYR A 43 11.44 -4.11 -4.44
N ASP A 44 12.00 -4.88 -3.51
CA ASP A 44 13.41 -5.27 -3.44
C ASP A 44 13.71 -6.41 -4.43
N GLY A 45 12.70 -7.19 -4.82
CA GLY A 45 12.80 -8.30 -5.76
C GLY A 45 11.47 -8.62 -6.44
N SER A 46 11.52 -9.46 -7.48
CA SER A 46 10.34 -9.93 -8.21
C SER A 46 9.78 -11.22 -7.61
N ILE A 47 8.47 -11.42 -7.74
CA ILE A 47 7.80 -12.68 -7.43
C ILE A 47 7.27 -13.23 -8.76
N GLY A 48 7.77 -14.38 -9.19
CA GLY A 48 7.34 -15.06 -10.41
C GLY A 48 6.07 -15.90 -10.21
N PRO A 49 5.33 -16.20 -11.28
CA PRO A 49 4.30 -17.23 -11.24
C PRO A 49 4.88 -18.58 -10.84
N GLY A 50 4.24 -19.24 -9.88
CA GLY A 50 4.69 -20.54 -9.36
C GLY A 50 5.69 -20.45 -8.21
N ASP A 51 6.19 -19.25 -7.87
CA ASP A 51 7.02 -19.07 -6.68
C ASP A 51 6.23 -19.37 -5.40
N VAL A 52 6.94 -19.93 -4.43
CA VAL A 52 6.44 -20.06 -3.06
C VAL A 52 6.66 -18.74 -2.35
N VAL A 53 5.60 -18.19 -1.76
CA VAL A 53 5.60 -16.89 -1.10
C VAL A 53 5.33 -17.04 0.38
N GLU A 54 6.19 -16.43 1.19
CA GLU A 54 6.04 -16.31 2.64
C GLU A 54 5.79 -14.85 3.01
N VAL A 55 4.81 -14.60 3.90
CA VAL A 55 4.48 -13.27 4.38
C VAL A 55 4.50 -13.26 5.90
N ASP A 56 5.53 -12.66 6.48
CA ASP A 56 5.69 -12.51 7.92
C ASP A 56 5.11 -11.19 8.40
N ALA A 57 4.41 -11.22 9.53
CA ALA A 57 3.87 -10.03 10.17
C ALA A 57 4.23 -10.00 11.66
N ARG A 58 4.73 -8.86 12.14
CA ARG A 58 5.17 -8.67 13.52
C ARG A 58 4.74 -7.33 14.07
N ILE A 59 4.21 -7.32 15.29
CA ILE A 59 3.95 -6.07 16.02
C ILE A 59 5.27 -5.44 16.44
N ILE A 60 5.42 -4.16 16.10
CA ILE A 60 6.60 -3.37 16.43
C ILE A 60 6.27 -2.20 17.37
N HIS A 61 5.01 -1.81 17.48
CA HIS A 61 4.56 -0.76 18.38
C HIS A 61 3.03 -0.76 18.52
N THR A 62 2.52 -0.37 19.68
CA THR A 62 1.10 -0.03 19.89
C THR A 62 0.98 1.37 20.45
N GLY A 63 0.07 2.16 19.89
CA GLY A 63 -0.39 3.42 20.47
C GLY A 63 -1.62 3.21 21.36
N LYS A 64 -2.46 4.24 21.51
CA LYS A 64 -3.71 4.14 22.28
C LYS A 64 -4.69 3.13 21.67
N SER A 65 -4.91 3.24 20.36
CA SER A 65 -5.82 2.38 19.58
C SER A 65 -5.15 1.76 18.36
N SER A 66 -3.94 2.23 18.02
CA SER A 66 -3.22 1.85 16.81
C SER A 66 -2.23 0.72 17.06
N ILE A 67 -2.12 -0.20 16.12
CA ILE A 67 -1.15 -1.31 16.13
C ILE A 67 -0.28 -1.14 14.88
N HIS A 68 1.02 -0.96 15.09
CA HIS A 68 2.01 -0.89 14.02
C HIS A 68 2.59 -2.28 13.81
N VAL A 69 2.50 -2.75 12.57
CA VAL A 69 2.92 -4.09 12.16
C VAL A 69 3.96 -3.96 11.06
N LEU A 70 5.15 -4.51 11.28
CA LEU A 70 6.15 -4.72 10.24
C LEU A 70 5.77 -5.98 9.47
N VAL A 71 5.69 -5.88 8.16
CA VAL A 71 5.42 -7.01 7.27
C VAL A 71 6.57 -7.16 6.28
N SER A 72 7.03 -8.39 6.07
CA SER A 72 8.01 -8.75 5.06
C SER A 72 7.47 -9.87 4.19
N VAL A 73 7.70 -9.75 2.88
CA VAL A 73 7.35 -10.78 1.90
C VAL A 73 8.63 -11.35 1.35
N HIS A 74 8.72 -12.67 1.38
CA HIS A 74 9.82 -13.43 0.83
C HIS A 74 9.28 -14.37 -0.25
N ALA A 75 10.05 -14.59 -1.30
CA ALA A 75 9.69 -15.48 -2.40
C ALA A 75 10.86 -16.37 -2.79
N ARG A 76 10.53 -17.55 -3.32
CA ARG A 76 11.49 -18.54 -3.79
C ARG A 76 10.87 -19.33 -4.94
N SER A 77 11.63 -19.56 -6.01
CA SER A 77 11.22 -20.50 -7.06
C SER A 77 11.31 -21.94 -6.55
N LEU A 78 10.64 -22.90 -7.21
CA LEU A 78 10.69 -24.29 -6.76
C LEU A 78 12.09 -24.91 -6.81
N GLU A 79 12.97 -24.37 -7.65
CA GLU A 79 14.34 -24.87 -7.90
C GLU A 79 15.35 -24.33 -6.88
N GLU A 80 15.13 -23.13 -6.35
CA GLU A 80 16.02 -22.47 -5.41
C GLU A 80 15.86 -23.04 -4.00
N ALA A 81 16.90 -23.05 -3.17
CA ALA A 81 16.80 -23.55 -1.79
C ALA A 81 16.41 -22.46 -0.78
N GLU A 82 16.76 -21.21 -1.05
CA GLU A 82 16.63 -20.10 -0.10
C GLU A 82 15.61 -19.05 -0.54
N TYR A 83 14.87 -18.51 0.42
CA TYR A 83 13.95 -17.41 0.19
C TYR A 83 14.69 -16.08 0.04
N THR A 84 14.30 -15.29 -0.95
CA THR A 84 14.78 -13.92 -1.14
C THR A 84 13.68 -12.92 -0.75
N ARG A 85 14.06 -11.82 -0.10
CA ARG A 85 13.10 -10.76 0.26
C ARG A 85 12.63 -10.06 -1.01
N ALA A 86 11.31 -10.08 -1.24
CA ALA A 86 10.67 -9.38 -2.34
C ALA A 86 10.27 -7.96 -1.94
N MET A 87 9.78 -7.76 -0.71
CA MET A 87 9.37 -6.44 -0.23
C MET A 87 9.19 -6.43 1.29
N HIS A 88 9.12 -5.23 1.85
CA HIS A 88 8.78 -5.02 3.25
C HIS A 88 8.05 -3.69 3.43
N CYS A 89 7.23 -3.58 4.48
CA CYS A 89 6.47 -2.38 4.78
C CYS A 89 6.00 -2.32 6.23
N ILE A 90 5.49 -1.15 6.65
CA ILE A 90 4.82 -0.99 7.93
C ILE A 90 3.35 -0.67 7.69
N LEU A 91 2.48 -1.51 8.22
CA LEU A 91 1.04 -1.30 8.28
C LEU A 91 0.66 -0.77 9.63
N VAL A 92 -0.36 0.08 9.66
CA VAL A 92 -0.99 0.49 10.90
C VAL A 92 -2.46 0.16 10.86
N PHE A 93 -2.85 -0.67 11.82
CA PHE A 93 -4.23 -1.02 12.09
C PHE A 93 -4.76 -0.18 13.25
N VAL A 94 -6.06 0.04 13.27
CA VAL A 94 -6.76 0.68 14.38
C VAL A 94 -7.81 -0.29 14.90
N THR A 95 -7.77 -0.55 16.20
CA THR A 95 -8.86 -1.29 16.87
C THR A 95 -10.09 -0.40 16.94
N VAL A 96 -11.26 -0.96 16.65
CA VAL A 96 -12.53 -0.22 16.67
C VAL A 96 -13.62 -0.99 17.41
N ASP A 97 -14.56 -0.26 18.00
CA ASP A 97 -15.76 -0.81 18.64
C ASP A 97 -16.86 -1.13 17.62
N GLU A 98 -18.01 -1.60 18.11
CA GLU A 98 -19.19 -1.95 17.29
C GLU A 98 -19.76 -0.74 16.53
N GLN A 99 -19.50 0.49 16.99
CA GLN A 99 -19.91 1.73 16.34
C GLN A 99 -18.84 2.25 15.36
N GLY A 100 -17.73 1.52 15.20
CA GLY A 100 -16.61 1.89 14.33
C GLY A 100 -15.70 2.98 14.91
N LYS A 101 -15.80 3.29 16.20
CA LYS A 101 -14.94 4.29 16.87
C LYS A 101 -13.66 3.64 17.40
N PRO A 102 -12.53 4.36 17.43
CA PRO A 102 -11.28 3.82 17.96
C PRO A 102 -11.43 3.28 19.40
N HIS A 103 -11.10 2.01 19.57
CA HIS A 103 -11.09 1.30 20.85
C HIS A 103 -9.67 1.25 21.41
N ALA A 104 -9.49 1.04 22.72
CA ALA A 104 -8.15 0.94 23.30
C ALA A 104 -7.52 -0.41 22.94
N VAL A 105 -6.22 -0.43 22.63
CA VAL A 105 -5.49 -1.68 22.38
C VAL A 105 -4.58 -2.03 23.55
N ARG A 106 -4.41 -3.33 23.81
CA ARG A 106 -3.40 -3.84 24.73
C ARG A 106 -2.01 -3.31 24.36
N PRO A 107 -1.28 -2.64 25.28
CA PRO A 107 0.07 -2.17 25.02
C PRO A 107 1.03 -3.33 24.75
N TRP A 108 1.83 -3.19 23.69
CA TRP A 108 2.96 -4.04 23.38
C TRP A 108 4.24 -3.44 23.97
N GLN A 109 5.05 -4.30 24.60
CA GLN A 109 6.35 -3.94 25.16
C GLN A 109 7.43 -4.75 24.46
N PRO A 110 8.56 -4.12 24.08
CA PRO A 110 9.67 -4.83 23.46
C PRO A 110 10.29 -5.80 24.47
N LYS A 111 10.74 -6.97 24.00
CA LYS A 111 11.36 -7.99 24.86
C LYS A 111 12.83 -8.22 24.53
N THR A 112 13.28 -7.75 23.38
CA THR A 112 14.63 -7.97 22.84
C THR A 112 15.19 -6.66 22.31
N ARG A 113 16.51 -6.58 22.12
CA ARG A 113 17.16 -5.42 21.49
C ARG A 113 16.62 -5.14 20.08
N ASP A 114 16.33 -6.19 19.32
CA ASP A 114 15.71 -6.04 18.00
C ASP A 114 14.29 -5.47 18.09
N ASP A 115 13.51 -5.87 19.11
CA ASP A 115 12.19 -5.30 19.35
C ASP A 115 12.27 -3.82 19.73
N GLU A 116 13.22 -3.43 20.59
CA GLU A 116 13.47 -2.03 20.94
C GLU A 116 13.84 -1.22 19.69
N ALA A 117 14.73 -1.75 18.84
CA ALA A 117 15.12 -1.11 17.60
C ALA A 117 13.95 -0.97 16.61
N ARG A 118 13.12 -2.02 16.45
CA ARG A 118 11.89 -1.98 15.63
C ARG A 118 10.87 -0.99 16.18
N GLN A 119 10.74 -0.88 17.50
CA GLN A 119 9.87 0.11 18.13
C GLN A 119 10.35 1.52 17.86
N GLN A 120 11.63 1.78 18.04
CA GLN A 120 12.21 3.10 17.78
C GLN A 120 12.04 3.51 16.31
N LEU A 121 12.24 2.57 15.40
CA LEU A 121 11.98 2.72 13.97
C LEU A 121 10.52 3.13 13.69
N ALA A 122 9.56 2.49 14.36
CA ALA A 122 8.14 2.79 14.25
C ALA A 122 7.82 4.20 14.78
N LEU A 123 8.36 4.57 15.95
CA LEU A 123 8.15 5.86 16.59
C LEU A 123 8.71 7.01 15.75
N GLN A 124 9.92 6.86 15.19
CA GLN A 124 10.53 7.86 14.31
C GLN A 124 9.71 8.14 13.04
N ARG A 125 8.93 7.15 12.57
CA ARG A 125 8.07 7.28 11.39
C ARG A 125 6.76 8.02 11.64
N ILE A 126 6.28 8.04 12.89
CA ILE A 126 5.00 8.67 13.24
C ILE A 126 4.94 10.13 12.76
N PRO A 127 5.89 11.02 13.12
CA PRO A 127 5.79 12.44 12.74
C PRO A 127 5.86 12.64 11.23
N VAL A 128 6.73 11.91 10.53
CA VAL A 128 6.86 12.00 9.06
C VAL A 128 5.57 11.51 8.38
N ARG A 129 5.01 10.40 8.85
CA ARG A 129 3.72 9.87 8.35
C ARG A 129 2.59 10.88 8.53
N MET A 130 2.52 11.57 9.67
CA MET A 130 1.49 12.58 9.91
C MET A 130 1.64 13.77 8.96
N ARG A 131 2.87 14.29 8.78
CA ARG A 131 3.14 15.35 7.80
C ARG A 131 2.79 14.94 6.37
N LEU A 132 3.14 13.70 5.98
CA LEU A 132 2.78 13.14 4.67
C LEU A 132 1.26 13.04 4.50
N LYS A 133 0.54 12.57 5.52
CA LYS A 133 -0.92 12.51 5.50
C LYS A 133 -1.53 13.89 5.27
N ASP A 134 -1.09 14.88 6.04
CA ASP A 134 -1.65 16.23 5.99
C ASP A 134 -1.35 16.90 4.65
N ALA A 135 -0.12 16.75 4.13
CA ALA A 135 0.24 17.22 2.80
C ALA A 135 -0.61 16.56 1.71
N MET A 136 -0.74 15.23 1.74
CA MET A 136 -1.56 14.48 0.78
C MET A 136 -3.02 14.93 0.82
N LEU A 137 -3.57 15.27 1.99
CA LEU A 137 -4.96 15.73 2.14
C LEU A 137 -5.18 17.19 1.70
N ALA A 138 -4.16 18.04 1.80
CA ALA A 138 -4.25 19.45 1.43
C ALA A 138 -4.48 19.67 -0.08
N GLU A 139 -4.13 18.71 -0.92
CA GLU A 139 -4.30 18.85 -2.38
C GLU A 139 -5.73 18.67 -2.85
N HIS A 140 -6.15 19.56 -3.76
CA HIS A 140 -7.46 19.54 -4.39
C HIS A 140 -7.37 19.16 -5.88
N TYR A 141 -8.27 18.27 -6.31
CA TYR A 141 -8.38 17.78 -7.69
C TYR A 141 -9.66 18.32 -8.28
N SER A 142 -9.54 19.21 -9.25
CA SER A 142 -10.66 19.92 -9.87
C SER A 142 -11.16 19.24 -11.15
N GLY A 143 -10.49 18.18 -11.60
CA GLY A 143 -10.82 17.48 -12.86
C GLY A 143 -10.49 18.28 -14.12
N GLN A 144 -9.86 19.44 -13.98
CA GLN A 144 -9.52 20.36 -15.07
C GLN A 144 -8.15 20.07 -15.68
N GLY A 145 -7.32 19.30 -14.99
CA GLY A 145 -5.99 19.01 -15.49
C GLY A 145 -6.01 18.06 -16.70
N THR A 146 -4.96 18.16 -17.52
CA THR A 146 -4.88 17.48 -18.83
C THR A 146 -3.97 16.25 -18.84
N ALA A 147 -3.25 15.99 -17.76
CA ALA A 147 -2.39 14.81 -17.64
C ALA A 147 -3.18 13.49 -17.77
N PRO A 148 -2.61 12.46 -18.43
CA PRO A 148 -3.26 11.15 -18.58
C PRO A 148 -3.72 10.54 -17.26
N GLY A 149 -4.87 9.88 -17.31
CA GLY A 149 -5.48 9.24 -16.16
C GLY A 149 -6.41 8.11 -16.57
N SER A 150 -6.74 7.27 -15.61
CA SER A 150 -7.69 6.16 -15.73
C SER A 150 -8.74 6.30 -14.63
N THR A 151 -9.94 5.78 -14.88
CA THR A 151 -10.99 5.73 -13.86
C THR A 151 -11.69 4.39 -13.92
N LEU A 152 -11.62 3.65 -12.82
CA LEU A 152 -12.39 2.43 -12.63
C LEU A 152 -13.64 2.77 -11.82
N ARG A 153 -14.81 2.32 -12.29
CA ARG A 153 -16.07 2.42 -11.54
C ARG A 153 -16.76 1.08 -11.50
N PHE A 154 -17.12 0.64 -10.30
CA PHE A 154 -17.75 -0.65 -10.05
C PHE A 154 -18.50 -0.62 -8.72
N VAL A 155 -19.34 -1.62 -8.48
CA VAL A 155 -19.99 -1.79 -7.17
C VAL A 155 -19.11 -2.71 -6.31
N ALA A 156 -18.91 -2.35 -5.04
CA ALA A 156 -18.18 -3.19 -4.09
C ALA A 156 -18.93 -4.52 -3.86
N GLY A 157 -18.40 -5.62 -4.40
CA GLY A 157 -19.00 -6.95 -4.33
C GLY A 157 -18.84 -7.61 -2.96
N LYS A 158 -19.70 -8.59 -2.66
CA LYS A 158 -19.75 -9.28 -1.35
C LYS A 158 -18.47 -10.07 -1.05
N GLU A 159 -17.78 -10.55 -2.06
CA GLU A 159 -16.50 -11.25 -1.98
C GLU A 159 -15.37 -10.40 -1.38
N THR A 160 -15.57 -9.08 -1.33
CA THR A 160 -14.59 -8.14 -0.77
C THR A 160 -14.87 -7.77 0.69
N ALA A 161 -15.97 -8.30 1.25
CA ALA A 161 -16.45 -7.96 2.58
C ALA A 161 -15.53 -8.49 3.68
N ASN A 162 -15.24 -7.63 4.65
CA ASN A 162 -14.81 -8.02 5.98
C ASN A 162 -16.03 -8.24 6.89
N TRP A 163 -15.80 -8.69 8.14
CA TRP A 163 -16.86 -9.00 9.10
C TRP A 163 -17.86 -7.83 9.32
N SER A 164 -17.39 -6.58 9.22
CA SER A 164 -18.22 -5.39 9.43
C SER A 164 -19.02 -4.95 8.19
N GLY A 165 -18.99 -5.71 7.09
CA GLY A 165 -19.67 -5.34 5.84
C GLY A 165 -18.99 -4.22 5.06
N ASN A 166 -17.68 -4.04 5.27
CA ASN A 166 -16.84 -3.09 4.53
C ASN A 166 -15.81 -3.83 3.67
N ALA A 167 -15.30 -3.20 2.62
CA ALA A 167 -14.20 -3.74 1.83
C ALA A 167 -12.92 -3.87 2.68
N HIS A 168 -12.18 -4.97 2.51
CA HIS A 168 -10.87 -5.13 3.15
C HIS A 168 -9.85 -4.14 2.57
N GLY A 169 -8.95 -3.60 3.41
CA GLY A 169 -7.85 -2.73 2.99
C GLY A 169 -7.05 -3.29 1.81
N GLY A 170 -6.72 -4.59 1.85
CA GLY A 170 -6.04 -5.32 0.78
C GLY A 170 -6.78 -5.29 -0.55
N THR A 171 -8.09 -5.42 -0.53
CA THR A 171 -8.92 -5.30 -1.74
C THR A 171 -8.86 -3.89 -2.32
N VAL A 172 -8.95 -2.86 -1.48
CA VAL A 172 -8.84 -1.47 -1.93
C VAL A 172 -7.46 -1.19 -2.52
N MET A 173 -6.40 -1.72 -1.93
CA MET A 173 -5.03 -1.60 -2.46
C MET A 173 -4.89 -2.29 -3.83
N ARG A 174 -5.55 -3.44 -4.03
CA ARG A 174 -5.59 -4.09 -5.34
C ARG A 174 -6.25 -3.20 -6.39
N TRP A 175 -7.39 -2.56 -6.07
CA TRP A 175 -8.04 -1.63 -7.00
C TRP A 175 -7.19 -0.39 -7.30
N ILE A 176 -6.48 0.12 -6.29
CA ILE A 176 -5.53 1.23 -6.44
C ILE A 176 -4.42 0.86 -7.42
N ASP A 177 -3.80 -0.32 -7.24
CA ASP A 177 -2.74 -0.81 -8.12
C ASP A 177 -3.23 -1.03 -9.55
N GLU A 178 -4.42 -1.60 -9.71
CA GLU A 178 -5.05 -1.83 -11.01
C GLU A 178 -5.27 -0.51 -11.76
N ALA A 179 -5.90 0.48 -11.13
CA ALA A 179 -6.11 1.79 -11.74
C ALA A 179 -4.78 2.50 -12.06
N ALA A 180 -3.82 2.48 -11.13
CA ALA A 180 -2.52 3.10 -11.32
C ALA A 180 -1.73 2.42 -12.45
N GLY A 181 -1.74 1.10 -12.53
CA GLY A 181 -1.13 0.34 -13.62
C GLY A 181 -1.74 0.69 -14.97
N THR A 182 -3.08 0.73 -15.08
CA THR A 182 -3.75 1.19 -16.31
C THR A 182 -3.33 2.61 -16.70
N CYS A 183 -3.19 3.50 -15.72
CA CYS A 183 -2.71 4.87 -15.98
C CYS A 183 -1.24 4.89 -16.44
N ALA A 184 -0.38 4.04 -15.87
CA ALA A 184 1.04 3.97 -16.22
C ALA A 184 1.25 3.52 -17.68
N VAL A 185 0.46 2.53 -18.13
CA VAL A 185 0.51 1.99 -19.50
C VAL A 185 0.19 3.06 -20.56
N LEU A 186 -0.56 4.11 -20.23
CA LEU A 186 -0.81 5.23 -21.14
C LEU A 186 0.45 6.06 -21.46
N LEU A 187 1.44 6.03 -20.57
CA LEU A 187 2.70 6.78 -20.71
C LEU A 187 3.87 5.86 -21.08
N SER A 188 3.80 4.59 -20.71
CA SER A 188 4.74 3.58 -21.15
C SER A 188 4.00 2.25 -21.38
N PRO A 189 3.56 1.99 -22.62
CA PRO A 189 2.78 0.79 -22.94
C PRO A 189 3.53 -0.51 -22.68
N GLU A 190 4.86 -0.47 -22.74
CA GLU A 190 5.75 -1.61 -22.55
C GLU A 190 6.61 -1.38 -21.30
N GLY A 191 6.60 -2.34 -20.37
CA GLY A 191 7.56 -2.37 -19.26
C GLY A 191 7.23 -1.51 -18.03
N ALA A 192 6.07 -0.84 -17.97
CA ALA A 192 5.65 -0.13 -16.76
C ALA A 192 5.36 -1.10 -15.60
N ARG A 193 6.20 -1.07 -14.56
CA ARG A 193 6.09 -1.94 -13.37
C ARG A 193 6.02 -1.13 -12.09
N ALA A 194 5.28 -1.62 -11.10
CA ALA A 194 5.21 -0.97 -9.80
C ALA A 194 6.60 -1.00 -9.12
N ARG A 195 7.15 0.18 -8.81
CA ARG A 195 8.39 0.34 -8.03
C ARG A 195 8.11 0.70 -6.58
N TYR A 196 7.00 1.40 -6.35
CA TYR A 196 6.60 1.86 -5.04
C TYR A 196 5.09 1.82 -4.88
N SER A 197 4.65 1.29 -3.75
CA SER A 197 3.27 1.33 -3.30
C SER A 197 3.27 1.78 -1.85
N GLY A 198 2.61 2.88 -1.49
CA GLY A 198 2.67 3.33 -0.11
C GLY A 198 2.20 4.74 0.13
N GLY A 199 2.17 5.12 1.40
CA GLY A 199 1.51 6.34 1.81
C GLY A 199 0.00 6.22 1.61
N ILE A 200 -0.55 5.00 1.71
CA ILE A 200 -1.96 4.73 1.51
C ILE A 200 -2.66 5.02 2.83
N HIS A 201 -3.50 6.05 2.84
CA HIS A 201 -4.28 6.43 4.01
C HIS A 201 -5.76 6.09 3.79
N PHE A 202 -6.31 5.28 4.69
CA PHE A 202 -7.72 4.95 4.72
C PHE A 202 -8.43 5.93 5.64
N HIS A 203 -9.25 6.81 5.05
CA HIS A 203 -9.97 7.86 5.76
C HIS A 203 -11.37 7.41 6.17
N HIS A 204 -12.07 6.70 5.29
CA HIS A 204 -13.42 6.21 5.52
C HIS A 204 -13.58 4.80 4.94
N PRO A 205 -14.36 3.93 5.59
CA PRO A 205 -14.61 2.59 5.08
C PRO A 205 -15.46 2.62 3.81
N ILE A 206 -15.20 1.69 2.89
CA ILE A 206 -16.01 1.46 1.70
C ILE A 206 -17.02 0.36 2.05
N ARG A 207 -18.31 0.67 2.08
CA ARG A 207 -19.34 -0.32 2.38
C ARG A 207 -19.61 -1.22 1.19
N ILE A 208 -19.93 -2.47 1.45
CA ILE A 208 -20.35 -3.42 0.42
C ILE A 208 -21.65 -2.94 -0.23
N GLY A 209 -21.74 -3.09 -1.55
CA GLY A 209 -22.84 -2.56 -2.36
C GLY A 209 -22.74 -1.08 -2.71
N HIS A 210 -21.76 -0.33 -2.18
CA HIS A 210 -21.51 1.04 -2.64
C HIS A 210 -20.92 1.06 -4.04
N LEU A 211 -21.24 2.12 -4.78
CA LEU A 211 -20.46 2.52 -5.95
C LEU A 211 -19.07 2.95 -5.48
N VAL A 212 -18.04 2.41 -6.11
CA VAL A 212 -16.64 2.75 -5.91
C VAL A 212 -16.11 3.42 -7.17
N GLU A 213 -15.39 4.51 -7.00
CA GLU A 213 -14.61 5.17 -8.04
C GLU A 213 -13.14 5.17 -7.64
N VAL A 214 -12.28 4.60 -8.49
CA VAL A 214 -10.82 4.70 -8.35
C VAL A 214 -10.31 5.54 -9.50
N HIS A 215 -9.92 6.77 -9.21
CA HIS A 215 -9.37 7.70 -10.18
C HIS A 215 -7.85 7.76 -10.02
N ALA A 216 -7.11 7.29 -11.02
CA ALA A 216 -5.66 7.36 -11.06
C ALA A 216 -5.21 8.37 -12.12
N ARG A 217 -4.18 9.13 -11.79
CA ARG A 217 -3.71 10.21 -12.65
C ARG A 217 -2.22 10.40 -12.55
N ALA A 218 -1.54 10.41 -13.68
CA ALA A 218 -0.11 10.68 -13.71
C ALA A 218 0.13 12.17 -13.41
N ILE A 219 1.01 12.47 -12.46
CA ILE A 219 1.24 13.83 -11.95
C ILE A 219 2.67 14.32 -12.20
N LEU A 220 3.62 13.40 -12.38
CA LEU A 220 5.01 13.72 -12.65
C LEU A 220 5.67 12.54 -13.36
N VAL A 221 6.48 12.82 -14.38
CA VAL A 221 7.46 11.88 -14.93
C VAL A 221 8.85 12.43 -14.62
N ALA A 222 9.70 11.60 -14.02
CA ALA A 222 11.05 11.96 -13.60
C ALA A 222 12.02 10.83 -13.96
N GLY A 223 12.75 10.97 -15.07
CA GLY A 223 13.60 9.90 -15.60
C GLY A 223 12.75 8.71 -16.06
N GLN A 224 12.96 7.54 -15.45
CA GLN A 224 12.19 6.31 -15.73
C GLN A 224 10.92 6.20 -14.87
N ASP A 225 10.68 7.14 -13.96
CA ASP A 225 9.63 7.03 -12.95
C ASP A 225 8.39 7.81 -13.35
N ILE A 226 7.24 7.15 -13.25
CA ILE A 226 5.90 7.69 -13.44
C ILE A 226 5.25 7.77 -12.06
N HIS A 227 5.08 8.99 -11.56
CA HIS A 227 4.37 9.25 -10.31
C HIS A 227 2.89 9.43 -10.58
N ILE A 228 2.07 8.64 -9.88
CA ILE A 228 0.64 8.55 -10.11
C ILE A 228 -0.08 8.84 -8.79
N SER A 229 -0.96 9.84 -8.78
CA SER A 229 -1.89 10.02 -7.67
C SER A 229 -3.12 9.15 -7.87
N VAL A 230 -3.60 8.54 -6.80
CA VAL A 230 -4.81 7.74 -6.81
C VAL A 230 -5.76 8.23 -5.73
N LEU A 231 -7.01 8.48 -6.13
CA LEU A 231 -8.11 8.82 -5.25
C LEU A 231 -9.16 7.72 -5.34
N VAL A 232 -9.53 7.17 -4.19
CA VAL A 232 -10.66 6.24 -4.07
C VAL A 232 -11.81 6.99 -3.41
N ARG A 233 -12.98 6.90 -4.02
CA ARG A 233 -14.21 7.45 -3.50
C ARG A 233 -15.29 6.39 -3.47
N SER A 234 -16.26 6.55 -2.56
CA SER A 234 -17.45 5.70 -2.56
C SER A 234 -18.73 6.48 -2.24
N ALA A 235 -19.85 5.96 -2.74
CA ALA A 235 -21.19 6.48 -2.52
C ALA A 235 -22.23 5.34 -2.50
N PRO A 236 -23.37 5.50 -1.80
CA PRO A 236 -24.51 4.63 -1.98
C PRO A 236 -24.92 4.58 -3.46
N PRO A 237 -25.30 3.42 -4.01
CA PRO A 237 -25.66 3.31 -5.43
C PRO A 237 -26.92 4.10 -5.80
N SER A 238 -27.79 4.37 -4.82
CA SER A 238 -28.97 5.23 -4.98
C SER A 238 -28.65 6.72 -5.09
N HIS A 239 -27.43 7.13 -4.73
CA HIS A 239 -26.96 8.51 -4.74
C HIS A 239 -25.52 8.58 -5.28
N PRO A 240 -25.29 8.17 -6.54
CA PRO A 240 -23.94 8.05 -7.11
C PRO A 240 -23.21 9.40 -7.21
N GLU A 241 -23.91 10.52 -7.13
CA GLU A 241 -23.36 11.87 -7.10
C GLU A 241 -22.66 12.21 -5.77
N LYS A 242 -22.96 11.49 -4.68
CA LYS A 242 -22.43 11.76 -3.33
C LYS A 242 -21.11 11.03 -3.05
N LEU A 243 -20.22 10.98 -4.03
CA LEU A 243 -18.90 10.35 -3.89
C LEU A 243 -18.07 11.07 -2.81
N SER A 244 -17.70 10.32 -1.77
CA SER A 244 -16.87 10.80 -0.67
C SER A 244 -15.49 10.17 -0.71
N LEU A 245 -14.44 10.92 -0.35
CA LEU A 245 -13.06 10.42 -0.32
C LEU A 245 -12.88 9.35 0.75
N THR A 246 -12.47 8.16 0.34
CA THR A 246 -12.22 7.02 1.24
C THR A 246 -10.75 6.76 1.40
N THR A 247 -9.98 6.86 0.32
CA THR A 247 -8.54 6.56 0.32
C THR A 247 -7.82 7.49 -0.64
N ARG A 248 -6.62 7.93 -0.27
CA ARG A 248 -5.70 8.65 -1.17
C ARG A 248 -4.29 8.11 -1.01
N CYS A 249 -3.57 8.00 -2.12
CA CYS A 249 -2.15 7.62 -2.13
C CYS A 249 -1.42 8.13 -3.37
N MET A 250 -0.10 7.94 -3.37
CA MET A 250 0.75 8.16 -4.54
C MET A 250 1.56 6.90 -4.82
N MET A 251 1.43 6.39 -6.05
CA MET A 251 2.11 5.20 -6.58
C MET A 251 3.26 5.64 -7.48
N ILE A 252 4.29 4.80 -7.60
CA ILE A 252 5.38 5.03 -8.57
C ILE A 252 5.52 3.78 -9.41
N PHE A 253 5.36 3.96 -10.72
CA PHE A 253 5.68 2.97 -11.72
C PHE A 253 7.01 3.34 -12.38
N THR A 254 7.77 2.34 -12.81
CA THR A 254 9.03 2.52 -13.50
C THR A 254 9.07 1.68 -14.76
N THR A 255 9.78 2.16 -15.76
CA THR A 255 10.32 1.35 -16.86
C THR A 255 11.72 0.85 -16.49
N ASP A 256 12.13 -0.30 -17.05
CA ASP A 256 13.52 -0.73 -16.98
C ASP A 256 14.34 -0.09 -18.13
N GLU A 257 15.67 -0.24 -18.09
CA GLU A 257 16.57 0.33 -19.11
C GLU A 257 16.43 -0.32 -20.50
N ARG A 258 15.75 -1.46 -20.61
CA ARG A 258 15.52 -2.16 -21.87
C ARG A 258 14.33 -1.58 -22.62
N HIS A 259 13.45 -0.86 -21.93
CA HIS A 259 12.29 -0.19 -22.50
C HIS A 259 12.56 1.32 -22.67
N PRO A 260 11.87 1.99 -23.62
CA PRO A 260 11.94 3.43 -23.75
C PRO A 260 11.52 4.15 -22.47
N ALA A 261 12.09 5.34 -22.26
CA ALA A 261 11.67 6.21 -21.16
C ALA A 261 10.19 6.59 -21.31
N PRO A 262 9.44 6.77 -20.20
CA PRO A 262 8.04 7.11 -20.26
C PRO A 262 7.79 8.43 -20.98
N LEU A 263 6.65 8.52 -21.67
CA LEU A 263 6.22 9.75 -22.32
C LEU A 263 6.10 10.89 -21.30
N ALA A 264 6.67 12.05 -21.63
CA ALA A 264 6.59 13.22 -20.78
C ALA A 264 5.15 13.73 -20.67
N ILE A 265 4.74 14.13 -19.46
CA ILE A 265 3.44 14.74 -19.23
C ILE A 265 3.56 16.25 -19.44
N ASN A 266 2.71 16.79 -20.32
CA ASN A 266 2.64 18.23 -20.53
C ASN A 266 1.84 18.90 -19.39
N GLN A 267 2.53 19.58 -18.47
CA GLN A 267 1.95 20.26 -17.31
C GLN A 267 1.33 21.61 -17.70
N ARG A 268 0.31 21.58 -18.55
CA ARG A 268 -0.29 22.77 -19.18
C ARG A 268 -1.08 23.61 -18.19
N THR A 269 -1.87 22.95 -17.34
CA THR A 269 -2.79 23.65 -16.44
C THR A 269 -2.13 24.03 -15.11
N ALA A 270 -2.74 24.99 -14.40
CA ALA A 270 -2.31 25.33 -13.04
C ALA A 270 -2.42 24.12 -12.08
N GLU A 271 -3.45 23.28 -12.28
CA GLU A 271 -3.60 22.02 -11.54
C GLU A 271 -2.44 21.07 -11.81
N ASP A 272 -2.05 20.86 -13.08
CA ASP A 272 -0.93 19.96 -13.42
C ASP A 272 0.38 20.40 -12.78
N LYS A 273 0.69 21.71 -12.85
CA LYS A 273 1.91 22.28 -12.24
C LYS A 273 1.90 22.12 -10.71
N ARG A 274 0.75 22.38 -10.06
CA ARG A 274 0.59 22.22 -8.61
C ARG A 274 0.78 20.76 -8.19
N LEU A 275 0.12 19.82 -8.88
CA LEU A 275 0.23 18.40 -8.57
C LEU A 275 1.65 17.86 -8.79
N ALA A 276 2.35 18.35 -9.82
CA ALA A 276 3.75 18.00 -10.04
C ALA A 276 4.69 18.56 -8.95
N ALA A 277 4.46 19.80 -8.50
CA ALA A 277 5.20 20.38 -7.37
C ALA A 277 4.91 19.60 -6.08
N HIS A 278 3.65 19.26 -5.83
CA HIS A 278 3.24 18.43 -4.71
C HIS A 278 3.92 17.05 -4.73
N ALA A 279 3.97 16.38 -5.89
CA ALA A 279 4.66 15.10 -6.03
C ALA A 279 6.12 15.18 -5.57
N ARG A 280 6.85 16.22 -6.01
CA ARG A 280 8.25 16.45 -5.61
C ARG A 280 8.39 16.67 -4.10
N GLU A 281 7.46 17.40 -3.50
CA GLU A 281 7.45 17.64 -2.06
C GLU A 281 7.18 16.36 -1.26
N ILE A 282 6.23 15.53 -1.70
CA ILE A 282 6.00 14.20 -1.11
C ILE A 282 7.24 13.30 -1.22
N ILE A 283 7.93 13.30 -2.37
CA ILE A 283 9.18 12.54 -2.57
C ILE A 283 10.25 13.03 -1.60
N ARG A 284 10.43 14.35 -1.47
CA ARG A 284 11.38 14.96 -0.54
C ARG A 284 11.09 14.55 0.90
N MET A 285 9.86 14.71 1.37
CA MET A 285 9.47 14.29 2.73
C MET A 285 9.67 12.79 2.96
N ARG A 286 9.44 11.94 1.95
CA ARG A 286 9.68 10.49 2.06
C ARG A 286 11.17 10.15 2.18
N SER A 287 12.06 10.91 1.55
CA SER A 287 13.51 10.71 1.67
C SER A 287 14.05 10.93 3.09
N GLU A 288 13.28 11.62 3.95
CA GLU A 288 13.60 11.77 5.38
C GLU A 288 13.48 10.44 6.16
N LEU A 289 12.78 9.44 5.59
CA LEU A 289 12.62 8.14 6.22
C LEU A 289 13.86 7.27 6.01
N THR A 290 14.58 7.02 7.10
CA THR A 290 15.73 6.10 7.12
C THR A 290 15.31 4.71 6.62
N LYS A 291 16.12 4.06 5.77
CA LYS A 291 15.89 2.67 5.36
C LYS A 291 15.81 1.76 6.59
N ILE A 292 14.94 0.76 6.54
CA ILE A 292 14.86 -0.26 7.58
C ILE A 292 16.06 -1.20 7.37
N SER A 293 16.88 -1.39 8.39
CA SER A 293 18.01 -2.32 8.30
C SER A 293 17.54 -3.76 8.14
N ASP A 294 18.20 -4.52 7.27
CA ASP A 294 17.85 -5.90 6.93
C ASP A 294 17.65 -6.84 8.13
N HIS A 295 18.51 -6.72 9.16
CA HIS A 295 18.39 -7.54 10.38
C HIS A 295 17.10 -7.28 11.16
N LEU A 296 16.51 -6.08 11.05
CA LEU A 296 15.23 -5.75 11.67
C LEU A 296 14.03 -6.26 10.86
N ILE A 297 14.21 -6.48 9.56
CA ILE A 297 13.18 -7.00 8.66
C ILE A 297 13.06 -8.51 8.79
N ARG A 298 14.20 -9.22 8.89
CA ARG A 298 14.20 -10.68 9.01
C ARG A 298 13.42 -11.12 10.26
N ALA A 299 12.56 -12.12 10.09
CA ALA A 299 12.07 -12.89 11.21
C ALA A 299 13.28 -13.57 11.87
N GLY A 300 13.52 -13.29 13.15
CA GLY A 300 14.61 -13.95 13.87
C GLY A 300 14.41 -15.46 13.88
N GLY A 301 15.44 -16.19 13.44
CA GLY A 301 15.50 -17.65 13.52
C GLY A 301 16.45 -18.27 12.51
N SER A 302 17.74 -18.35 12.85
CA SER A 302 18.67 -19.36 12.30
C SER A 302 18.32 -20.77 12.83
N GLY A 303 17.05 -21.12 12.85
CA GLY A 303 16.57 -22.48 13.06
C GLY A 303 16.11 -22.97 11.71
N SER A 304 16.61 -24.13 11.28
CA SER A 304 16.12 -24.81 10.08
C SER A 304 14.59 -24.79 10.05
N PRO A 305 13.94 -24.66 8.88
CA PRO A 305 12.52 -24.94 8.80
C PRO A 305 12.33 -26.36 9.35
N THR A 306 11.60 -26.45 10.46
CA THR A 306 11.13 -27.74 10.95
C THR A 306 10.36 -28.33 9.79
N ALA A 307 10.74 -29.56 9.43
CA ALA A 307 10.16 -30.30 8.32
C ALA A 307 8.65 -30.10 8.28
N PHE A 308 8.12 -29.73 7.12
CA PHE A 308 6.68 -29.76 6.88
C PHE A 308 6.15 -31.10 7.39
N PRO A 309 5.07 -31.13 8.20
CA PRO A 309 4.43 -32.39 8.52
C PRO A 309 4.00 -33.02 7.19
N THR A 310 4.53 -34.20 6.89
CA THR A 310 3.98 -35.09 5.87
C THR A 310 2.51 -35.33 6.21
N PHE A 311 1.64 -35.05 5.23
CA PHE A 311 0.21 -35.33 5.27
C PHE A 311 -0.08 -36.82 5.50
#